data_AF-A0A4S3LGS7-F1
#
_entry.id   AF-A0A4S3LGS7-F1
#
_cell.length_a   1.000
_cell.length_b   1.000
_cell.length_c   1.000
_cell.angle_alpha   90.00
_cell.angle_beta   90.00
_cell.angle_gamma   90.00
#
_symmetry.space_group_name_H-M   'P 1'
#
loop_
_entity.id
_entity.type
_entity.pdbx_description
1 polymer ?
#
loop_
_entity_poly.entity_id
_entity_poly.type
_entity_poly.pdbx_seq_one_letter_code
_entity_poly.pdbx_strand_id
1 'polypeptide(L)' 'ATALVAASPDTPLSQLRENVTSKGGTTFEALKVFNDRKLPEIVSVAMQAAITRAQEMEKLF' A
#
# COMPACT_ATOMS: atom_id res chain seq x y z
N ALA A 1 -5.73 -10.14 4.47
CA ALA A 1 -5.18 -9.86 3.12
C ALA A 1 -3.99 -10.75 2.75
N THR A 2 -3.23 -11.31 3.71
CA THR A 2 -2.03 -12.13 3.45
C THR A 2 -2.30 -13.48 2.77
N ALA A 3 -3.46 -14.10 3.04
CA ALA A 3 -3.82 -15.40 2.45
C ALA A 3 -3.92 -15.38 0.92
N LEU A 4 -4.39 -14.28 0.31
CA LEU A 4 -4.49 -14.17 -1.15
C LEU A 4 -3.12 -14.17 -1.82
N VAL A 5 -2.17 -13.44 -1.24
CA VAL A 5 -0.80 -13.35 -1.78
C VAL A 5 -0.10 -14.70 -1.65
N ALA A 6 -0.24 -15.37 -0.51
CA ALA A 6 0.32 -16.70 -0.29
C ALA A 6 -0.24 -17.75 -1.27
N ALA A 7 -1.53 -17.66 -1.61
CA ALA A 7 -2.19 -18.58 -2.55
C ALA A 7 -1.95 -18.24 -4.03
N SER A 8 -1.36 -17.08 -4.35
CA SER A 8 -1.18 -16.62 -5.73
C SER A 8 0.14 -15.86 -5.88
N PRO A 9 1.29 -16.51 -5.62
CA PRO A 9 2.60 -15.85 -5.53
C PRO A 9 3.05 -15.19 -6.83
N ASP A 10 2.65 -15.73 -7.98
CA ASP A 10 3.03 -15.22 -9.31
C ASP A 10 2.05 -14.17 -9.85
N THR A 11 0.96 -13.89 -9.11
CA THR A 11 -0.03 -12.90 -9.53
C THR A 11 0.37 -11.52 -9.04
N PRO A 12 0.44 -10.49 -9.92
CA PRO A 12 0.69 -9.13 -9.49
C PRO A 12 -0.30 -8.67 -8.41
N LEU A 13 0.20 -7.96 -7.40
CA LEU A 13 -0.65 -7.46 -6.30
C LEU A 13 -1.79 -6.56 -6.81
N SER A 14 -1.57 -5.80 -7.90
CA SER A 14 -2.60 -5.02 -8.57
C SER A 14 -3.76 -5.90 -9.05
N GLN A 15 -3.43 -7.00 -9.71
CA GLN A 15 -4.41 -7.97 -10.21
C GLN A 15 -5.13 -8.68 -9.05
N LEU A 16 -4.42 -9.05 -7.97
CA LEU A 16 -5.05 -9.64 -6.79
C LEU A 16 -6.07 -8.70 -6.15
N ARG A 17 -5.74 -7.41 -6.08
CA ARG A 17 -6.68 -6.38 -5.60
C ARG A 17 -7.89 -6.24 -6.52
N GLU A 18 -7.69 -6.21 -7.83
CA GLU A 18 -8.78 -6.15 -8.81
C GLU A 18 -9.73 -7.35 -8.68
N ASN A 19 -9.18 -8.56 -8.51
CA ASN A 19 -9.95 -9.80 -8.35
C ASN A 19 -10.91 -9.78 -7.16
N VAL A 20 -10.64 -8.96 -6.13
CA VAL A 20 -11.50 -8.81 -4.93
C VAL A 20 -12.29 -7.49 -4.90
N THR A 21 -12.27 -6.73 -6.00
CA THR A 21 -12.91 -5.42 -6.09
C THR A 21 -14.03 -5.44 -7.13
N SER A 22 -15.24 -5.80 -6.69
CA SER A 22 -16.44 -5.67 -7.52
C SER A 22 -16.91 -4.22 -7.60
N LYS A 23 -17.49 -3.83 -8.75
CA LYS A 23 -18.07 -2.50 -8.96
C LYS A 23 -19.18 -2.25 -7.92
N GLY A 24 -19.03 -1.18 -7.13
CA GLY A 24 -19.98 -0.82 -6.07
C GLY A 24 -19.97 -1.75 -4.84
N GLY A 25 -18.98 -2.64 -4.74
CA GLY A 25 -18.79 -3.49 -3.56
C GLY A 25 -18.12 -2.77 -2.39
N THR A 26 -18.04 -3.44 -1.24
CA THR A 26 -17.43 -2.87 -0.03
C THR A 26 -15.94 -2.58 -0.18
N THR A 27 -15.19 -3.47 -0.87
CA THR A 27 -13.77 -3.24 -1.19
C THR A 27 -13.58 -2.01 -2.08
N PHE A 28 -14.49 -1.80 -3.04
CA PHE A 28 -14.45 -0.66 -3.94
C PHE A 28 -14.61 0.67 -3.18
N GLU A 29 -15.61 0.76 -2.28
CA GLU A 29 -15.81 1.96 -1.46
C GLU A 29 -14.62 2.22 -0.52
N ALA A 30 -14.01 1.18 0.05
CA ALA A 30 -12.80 1.32 0.85
C ALA A 30 -11.62 1.87 0.03
N LEU A 31 -11.38 1.34 -1.17
CA LEU A 31 -10.33 1.81 -2.07
C LEU A 31 -10.57 3.25 -2.53
N LYS A 32 -11.84 3.64 -2.75
CA LYS A 32 -12.20 5.02 -3.05
C LYS A 32 -11.78 5.96 -1.93
N VAL A 33 -12.10 5.63 -0.67
CA VAL A 33 -11.67 6.44 0.48
C VAL A 33 -10.14 6.50 0.57
N PHE A 34 -9.42 5.41 0.34
CA PHE A 34 -7.95 5.42 0.35
C PHE A 34 -7.37 6.36 -0.71
N ASN A 35 -7.94 6.37 -1.92
CA ASN A 35 -7.53 7.26 -2.99
C ASN A 35 -7.89 8.72 -2.67
N ASP A 36 -9.11 8.98 -2.19
CA ASP A 36 -9.57 10.33 -1.83
C ASP A 36 -8.71 10.94 -0.71
N ARG A 37 -8.23 10.09 0.21
CA ARG A 37 -7.33 10.48 1.31
C ARG A 37 -5.85 10.44 0.92
N LYS A 38 -5.52 10.17 -0.36
CA LYS A 38 -4.14 10.16 -0.88
C LYS A 38 -3.22 9.23 -0.09
N LEU A 39 -3.72 8.05 0.25
CA LEU A 39 -2.97 7.06 1.02
C LEU A 39 -1.63 6.69 0.35
N PRO A 40 -1.52 6.48 -0.98
CA PRO A 40 -0.24 6.19 -1.63
C PRO A 40 0.81 7.28 -1.38
N GLU A 41 0.41 8.55 -1.48
CA GLU A 41 1.28 9.70 -1.24
C GLU A 41 1.71 9.79 0.22
N ILE A 42 0.77 9.57 1.16
CA ILE A 42 1.07 9.53 2.60
C ILE A 42 2.13 8.48 2.89
N VAL A 43 1.96 7.26 2.35
CA VAL A 43 2.93 6.16 2.55
C VAL A 43 4.29 6.53 1.95
N SER A 44 4.33 7.07 0.73
CA SER A 44 5.58 7.48 0.09
C SER A 44 6.35 8.52 0.92
N VAL A 45 5.66 9.58 1.37
CA VAL A 45 6.26 10.63 2.21
C VAL A 45 6.75 10.07 3.55
N ALA A 46 5.96 9.22 4.20
CA ALA A 46 6.33 8.61 5.48
C ALA A 46 7.58 7.73 5.35
N MET A 47 7.67 6.90 4.31
CA MET A 47 8.84 6.08 4.05
C MET A 47 10.09 6.93 3.76
N GLN A 48 9.93 8.01 3.00
CA GLN A 48 11.05 8.92 2.74
C GLN A 48 11.53 9.61 4.03
N ALA A 49 10.61 10.02 4.91
CA ALA A 49 10.96 10.59 6.21
C ALA A 49 11.73 9.59 7.09
N ALA A 50 11.31 8.32 7.10
CA ALA A 50 12.02 7.26 7.82
C ALA A 50 13.44 7.04 7.27
N ILE A 51 13.61 7.06 5.94
CA ILE A 51 14.93 6.96 5.29
C ILE A 51 15.81 8.14 5.68
N THR A 52 15.29 9.36 5.59
CA THR A 52 16.02 10.57 5.99
C THR A 52 16.48 10.47 7.44
N ARG A 53 15.60 10.03 8.34
CA ARG A 53 15.94 9.85 9.75
C ARG A 53 17.03 8.78 9.95
N ALA A 54 16.95 7.66 9.24
CA ALA A 54 17.97 6.62 9.31
C ALA A 54 19.35 7.13 8.87
N GLN A 55 19.41 7.93 7.79
CA GLN A 55 20.65 8.55 7.30
C GLN A 55 21.22 9.60 8.27
N GLU A 56 20.37 10.36 8.97
CA GLU A 56 20.82 11.27 10.03
C GLU A 56 21.43 10.49 11.20
N MET A 57 20.80 9.39 11.60
CA MET A 57 21.30 8.53 12.67
C MET A 57 22.64 7.89 12.30
N GLU A 58 22.79 7.42 11.05
CA GLU A 58 24.06 6.89 10.56
C GLU A 58 25.20 7.91 10.63
N LYS A 59 24.94 9.20 10.39
CA LYS A 59 25.98 10.24 10.46
C LYS A 59 26.35 10.64 11.89
N LEU A 60 25.50 10.32 12.87
CA LEU A 60 25.70 10.66 14.28
C LEU A 60 26.51 9.60 15.04
N PHE A 61 26.72 8.42 14.44
CA PHE A 61 27.39 7.26 15.03
C PHE A 61 28.46 6.69 14.10
#